data_AF-A0A2E8SNI6-F1
#
_entry.id   AF-A0A2E8SNI6-F1
#
_cell.length_a   1.000
_cell.length_b   1.000
_cell.length_c   1.000
_cell.angle_alpha   90.00
_cell.angle_beta   90.00
_cell.angle_gamma   90.00
#
_symmetry.space_group_name_H-M   'P 1'
#
loop_
_entity.id
_entity.type
_entity.pdbx_description
1 polymer ?
#
loop_
_entity_poly.entity_id
_entity_poly.type
_entity_poly.pdbx_seq_one_letter_code
_entity_poly.pdbx_strand_id
1 'polypeptide(L)' 'MTKSIDLHGKSHEDAIIIVEEYLLMNSFDNSLDLELITGNSPVLQNKIINNILKKHEFSYYIPNHNRGVMYITNSKIN' A
#
# COMPACT_ATOMS: atom_id res chain seq x y z
N MET A 1 5.81 -10.07 -11.57
CA MET A 1 5.88 -10.88 -10.34
C MET A 1 5.40 -9.96 -9.23
N THR A 2 4.22 -10.20 -8.67
CA THR A 2 3.62 -9.31 -7.66
C THR A 2 4.51 -9.33 -6.41
N LYS A 3 4.93 -8.14 -5.95
CA LYS A 3 5.72 -8.00 -4.73
C LYS A 3 4.78 -7.96 -3.53
N SER A 4 5.20 -8.52 -2.40
CA SER A 4 4.44 -8.49 -1.15
C SER A 4 5.26 -7.85 -0.02
N ILE A 5 4.61 -7.01 0.79
CA ILE A 5 5.19 -6.42 2.02
C ILE A 5 4.28 -6.76 3.19
N ASP A 6 4.87 -7.37 4.23
CA ASP A 6 4.17 -7.68 5.48
C ASP A 6 4.51 -6.67 6.58
N LEU A 7 3.48 -6.00 7.10
CA LEU A 7 3.58 -4.97 8.12
C LEU A 7 3.22 -5.49 9.53
N HIS A 8 2.97 -6.79 9.72
CA HIS A 8 2.70 -7.34 11.05
C HIS A 8 3.82 -7.02 12.03
N GLY A 9 3.42 -6.58 13.23
CA GLY A 9 4.36 -6.24 14.30
C GLY A 9 5.15 -4.95 14.10
N LYS A 10 4.93 -4.21 13.01
CA LYS A 10 5.50 -2.87 12.82
C LYS A 10 4.67 -1.82 13.55
N SER A 11 5.34 -0.78 14.06
CA SER A 11 4.65 0.41 14.52
C SER A 11 3.93 1.08 13.34
N HIS A 12 2.89 1.87 13.62
CA HIS A 12 2.21 2.61 12.55
C HIS A 12 3.13 3.60 11.84
N GLU A 13 4.12 4.16 12.54
CA GLU A 13 5.10 5.11 11.97
C GLU A 13 6.08 4.39 11.04
N ASP A 14 6.67 3.29 11.49
CA ASP A 14 7.59 2.49 10.66
C ASP A 14 6.88 1.96 9.42
N ALA A 15 5.64 1.49 9.59
CA ALA A 15 4.84 0.98 8.48
C ALA A 15 4.57 2.04 7.41
N ILE A 16 4.28 3.28 7.80
CA ILE A 16 4.08 4.40 6.85
C ILE A 16 5.37 4.68 6.09
N ILE A 17 6.50 4.76 6.78
CA ILE A 17 7.81 5.05 6.16
C ILE A 17 8.17 3.96 5.15
N ILE A 18 8.10 2.69 5.55
CA ILE A 18 8.41 1.54 4.69
C ILE A 18 7.54 1.56 3.42
N VAL A 19 6.24 1.85 3.56
CA VAL A 19 5.31 1.87 2.44
C VAL A 19 5.59 3.06 1.51
N GLU A 20 5.78 4.27 2.04
CA GLU A 20 6.02 5.46 1.21
C GLU A 20 7.34 5.34 0.43
N GLU A 21 8.41 4.90 1.09
CA GLU A 21 9.71 4.68 0.44
C GLU A 21 9.61 3.64 -0.68
N TYR A 22 8.97 2.50 -0.42
CA TYR A 22 8.82 1.45 -1.42
C TYR A 22 8.03 1.94 -2.64
N LEU A 23 6.88 2.59 -2.41
CA LEU A 23 6.01 3.04 -3.49
C LEU A 23 6.72 4.07 -4.38
N LEU A 24 7.39 5.06 -3.79
CA LEU A 24 8.11 6.10 -4.55
C LEU A 24 9.28 5.52 -5.35
N MET A 25 10.01 4.54 -4.80
CA MET A 25 11.14 3.92 -5.50
C MET A 25 10.72 3.01 -6.65
N ASN A 26 9.49 2.48 -6.62
CA ASN A 26 9.00 1.50 -7.58
C ASN A 26 7.88 2.04 -8.49
N SER A 27 7.58 3.35 -8.45
CA SER A 27 6.51 3.94 -9.25
C SER A 27 6.95 4.56 -10.57
N PHE A 28 8.23 4.51 -10.93
CA PHE A 28 8.79 5.25 -12.07
C PHE A 28 8.37 4.73 -13.46
N ASP A 29 8.06 3.45 -13.59
CA ASP A 29 7.87 2.79 -14.89
C ASP A 29 6.43 2.30 -15.15
N ASN A 30 5.46 2.76 -14.36
CA ASN A 30 4.05 2.33 -14.43
C ASN A 30 3.82 0.81 -14.25
N SER A 31 4.79 0.09 -13.66
CA SER A 31 4.70 -1.36 -13.45
C SER A 31 4.41 -1.77 -11.99
N LEU A 32 4.07 -0.79 -11.13
CA LEU A 32 3.86 -1.06 -9.71
C LEU A 32 2.62 -1.94 -9.51
N ASP A 33 2.85 -3.12 -8.94
CA ASP A 33 1.83 -4.04 -8.48
C ASP A 33 2.29 -4.64 -7.13
N LEU A 34 1.71 -4.11 -6.05
CA LEU A 34 2.08 -4.43 -4.66
C LEU A 34 0.90 -5.04 -3.90
N GLU A 35 1.16 -6.17 -3.26
CA GLU A 35 0.32 -6.72 -2.19
C GLU A 35 0.85 -6.26 -0.82
N LEU A 36 0.04 -5.53 -0.07
CA LEU A 36 0.42 -4.98 1.23
C LEU A 36 -0.40 -5.64 2.33
N ILE A 37 0.24 -6.41 3.20
CA ILE A 37 -0.39 -7.11 4.32
C ILE A 37 -0.36 -6.19 5.55
N THR A 38 -1.53 -5.69 5.96
CA THR A 38 -1.71 -4.73 7.06
C THR A 38 -2.26 -5.38 8.34
N GLY A 39 -2.40 -6.70 8.36
CA GLY A 39 -2.84 -7.46 9.54
C GLY A 39 -4.23 -7.13 10.07
N ASN A 40 -5.18 -6.85 9.17
CA ASN A 40 -6.55 -6.43 9.50
C ASN A 40 -6.64 -5.16 10.37
N SER A 41 -5.61 -4.28 10.38
CA SER A 41 -5.66 -3.00 11.09
C SER A 41 -6.30 -1.89 10.23
N PRO A 42 -7.57 -1.50 10.45
CA PRO A 42 -8.21 -0.44 9.66
C PRO A 42 -7.57 0.93 9.94
N VAL A 43 -7.01 1.11 11.14
CA VAL A 43 -6.29 2.33 11.52
C VAL A 43 -5.04 2.51 10.66
N LEU A 44 -4.25 1.44 10.50
CA LEU A 44 -3.05 1.47 9.65
C LEU A 44 -3.42 1.69 8.18
N GLN A 45 -4.44 0.98 7.68
CA GLN A 45 -4.95 1.16 6.32
C GLN A 45 -5.37 2.61 6.05
N ASN A 46 -6.14 3.21 6.96
CA ASN A 46 -6.56 4.61 6.84
C ASN A 46 -5.37 5.58 6.84
N LYS A 47 -4.34 5.32 7.66
CA LYS A 47 -3.11 6.13 7.65
C LYS A 47 -2.38 6.02 6.32
N ILE A 48 -2.19 4.81 5.79
CA ILE A 48 -1.55 4.57 4.49
C ILE A 48 -2.35 5.27 3.36
N ILE A 49 -3.66 5.08 3.32
CA ILE A 49 -4.54 5.68 2.31
C ILE A 49 -4.45 7.21 2.33
N ASN A 50 -4.59 7.82 3.49
CA ASN A 50 -4.70 9.27 3.59
C ASN A 50 -3.35 9.99 3.48
N ASN A 51 -2.26 9.39 3.98
CA ASN A 51 -0.96 10.05 4.01
C ASN A 51 -0.11 9.75 2.77
N ILE A 52 -0.36 8.63 2.10
CA ILE A 52 0.49 8.14 1.01
C ILE A 52 -0.32 8.01 -0.28
N LEU A 53 -1.33 7.13 -0.30
CA LEU A 53 -1.98 6.73 -1.56
C LEU A 53 -2.74 7.88 -2.21
N LYS A 54 -3.51 8.64 -1.43
CA LYS A 54 -4.20 9.84 -1.95
C LYS A 54 -3.23 10.95 -2.33
N LYS A 55 -2.16 11.14 -1.54
CA LYS A 55 -1.16 12.20 -1.75
C LYS A 55 -0.39 12.01 -3.06
N HIS A 56 -0.03 10.77 -3.37
CA HIS A 56 0.77 10.42 -4.55
C HIS A 56 -0.06 9.80 -5.68
N GLU A 57 -1.40 9.86 -5.57
CA GLU A 57 -2.35 9.38 -6.58
C GLU A 57 -2.20 7.88 -6.94
N PHE A 58 -1.88 7.03 -5.97
CA PHE A 58 -1.86 5.58 -6.16
C PHE A 58 -3.28 4.99 -6.13
N SER A 59 -3.53 4.04 -7.03
CA SER A 59 -4.75 3.23 -7.03
C SER A 59 -4.65 2.12 -6.00
N TYR A 60 -5.77 1.75 -5.36
CA TYR A 60 -5.77 0.64 -4.41
C TYR A 60 -7.10 -0.12 -4.36
N TYR A 61 -7.02 -1.37 -3.91
CA TYR A 61 -8.16 -2.26 -3.70
C TYR A 61 -7.99 -3.07 -2.42
N ILE A 62 -9.02 -3.12 -1.57
CA ILE A 62 -9.08 -3.98 -0.38
C ILE A 62 -10.08 -5.10 -0.67
N PRO A 63 -9.66 -6.37 -0.73
CA PRO A 63 -10.58 -7.46 -1.03
C PRO A 63 -11.52 -7.76 0.13
N ASN A 64 -12.81 -7.94 -0.18
CA ASN A 64 -13.84 -8.28 0.82
C ASN A 64 -13.55 -9.61 1.53
N HIS A 65 -12.92 -10.57 0.84
CA HIS A 65 -12.59 -11.89 1.38
C HIS A 65 -11.30 -11.90 2.21
N ASN A 66 -10.46 -10.86 2.14
CA ASN A 66 -9.24 -10.74 2.93
C ASN A 66 -8.96 -9.26 3.27
N ARG A 67 -9.69 -8.73 4.25
CA ARG A 67 -9.57 -7.32 4.67
C ARG A 67 -8.22 -6.98 5.30
N GLY A 68 -7.32 -7.94 5.47
CA GLY A 68 -5.99 -7.73 6.02
C GLY A 68 -4.95 -7.35 4.97
N VAL A 69 -5.37 -7.27 3.70
CA VAL A 69 -4.50 -7.00 2.56
C VAL A 69 -5.01 -5.81 1.77
N MET A 70 -4.10 -5.05 1.18
CA MET A 70 -4.39 -4.03 0.18
C MET A 70 -3.56 -4.30 -1.07
N TYR A 71 -4.17 -4.24 -2.25
CA TYR A 71 -3.46 -4.22 -3.53
C TYR A 71 -3.27 -2.77 -3.96
N ILE A 72 -2.06 -2.39 -4.36
CA ILE A 72 -1.70 -1.02 -4.73
C ILE A 72 -1.02 -1.00 -6.09
N THR A 73 -1.46 -0.11 -6.97
CA THR A 73 -0.88 0.07 -8.30
C THR A 73 -0.67 1.56 -8.63
N ASN A 74 0.24 1.86 -9.55
CA ASN A 74 0.46 3.21 -10.07
C ASN A 74 -0.21 3.45 -11.43
N SER A 75 -1.02 2.50 -11.91
CA SER A 75 -1.80 2.69 -13.12
C SER A 75 -2.84 3.78 -12.90
N LYS A 76 -2.62 4.93 -13.55
CA LYS A 76 -3.69 5.90 -13.79
C LYS A 76 -4.66 5.24 -14.76
N ILE A 77 -5.94 5.13 -14.38
CA ILE A 77 -6.98 4.81 -15.35
C ILE A 77 -7.06 6.02 -16.28
N ASN A 78 -6.41 5.92 -17.45
CA ASN A 78 -6.56 6.87 -18.55
C ASN A 78 -7.93 6.68 -19.22
#